data_AF-A0A235FDV1-F1
#
_entry.id   AF-A0A235FDV1-F1
#
_cell.length_a   1.000
_cell.length_b   1.000
_cell.length_c   1.000
_cell.angle_alpha   90.00
_cell.angle_beta   90.00
_cell.angle_gamma   90.00
#
_symmetry.space_group_name_H-M   'P 1'
#
loop_
_entity.id
_entity.type
_entity.pdbx_description
1 polymer ?
#
loop_
_entity_poly.entity_id
_entity_poly.type
_entity_poly.pdbx_seq_one_letter_code
_entity_poly.pdbx_strand_id
1 'polypeptide(L)' 'MPFYAACDYDEPDRESYRGIVLINTETNEIEQRFFSGNFIEDYQTYQKWLYENEPYYYEGESIVNFLDDMNDSQLM' A
#
# COMPACT_ATOMS: atom_id res chain seq x y z
N MET A 1 -13.59 -8.62 -9.13
CA MET A 1 -12.70 -9.48 -8.33
C MET A 1 -12.09 -8.58 -7.25
N PRO A 2 -12.14 -8.95 -5.97
CA PRO A 2 -11.65 -8.09 -4.90
C PRO A 2 -10.13 -8.14 -4.77
N PHE A 3 -9.51 -6.99 -4.51
CA PHE A 3 -8.10 -6.88 -4.15
C PHE A 3 -7.91 -6.66 -2.65
N TYR A 4 -6.79 -7.12 -2.11
CA TYR A 4 -6.28 -6.71 -0.81
C TYR A 4 -5.03 -5.85 -1.03
N ALA A 5 -5.09 -4.60 -0.60
CA ALA A 5 -3.97 -3.66 -0.70
C ALA A 5 -3.16 -3.66 0.61
N ALA A 6 -1.84 -3.78 0.52
CA ALA A 6 -0.96 -3.76 1.69
C ALA A 6 0.41 -3.18 1.36
N CYS A 7 1.11 -2.66 2.37
CA CYS A 7 2.53 -2.32 2.26
C CYS A 7 3.39 -3.59 2.29
N ASP A 8 4.42 -3.64 1.44
CA ASP A 8 5.45 -4.66 1.43
C ASP A 8 6.66 -4.18 2.25
N TYR A 9 6.91 -4.83 3.38
CA TYR A 9 8.03 -4.60 4.30
C TYR A 9 8.25 -5.87 5.14
N ASP A 10 9.42 -6.01 5.76
CA ASP A 10 9.75 -7.12 6.63
C ASP A 10 9.28 -6.82 8.07
N GLU A 11 8.21 -7.46 8.53
CA GLU A 11 7.73 -7.23 9.90
C GLU A 11 8.75 -7.72 10.96
N PRO A 12 8.98 -6.93 12.04
CA PRO A 12 8.32 -5.67 12.40
C PRO A 12 9.02 -4.39 11.87
N ASP A 13 10.05 -4.51 11.04
CA ASP A 13 10.88 -3.42 10.55
C ASP A 13 10.20 -2.62 9.43
N ARG A 14 9.55 -1.51 9.78
CA ARG A 14 8.89 -0.62 8.81
C ARG A 14 9.88 0.19 7.95
N GLU A 15 11.15 0.32 8.35
CA GLU A 15 12.16 1.01 7.54
C GLU A 15 12.53 0.19 6.28
N SER A 16 12.27 -1.12 6.29
CA SER A 16 12.46 -2.01 5.16
C SER A 16 11.38 -1.89 4.06
N TYR A 17 10.57 -0.83 4.09
CA TYR A 17 9.52 -0.57 3.11
C TYR A 17 10.00 -0.68 1.66
N ARG A 18 9.28 -1.48 0.86
CA ARG A 18 9.56 -1.73 -0.55
C ARG A 18 8.51 -1.13 -1.49
N GLY A 19 7.25 -1.07 -1.07
CA GLY A 19 6.16 -0.61 -1.93
C GLY A 19 4.76 -0.94 -1.43
N ILE A 20 3.73 -0.58 -2.21
CA ILE A 20 2.34 -1.04 -2.03
C ILE A 20 2.08 -2.18 -3.02
N VAL A 21 1.45 -3.26 -2.56
CA VAL A 21 1.03 -4.40 -3.38
C VAL A 21 -0.49 -4.55 -3.37
N LEU A 22 -1.04 -4.90 -4.53
CA LEU A 22 -2.43 -5.38 -4.65
C LEU A 22 -2.41 -6.88 -4.86
N ILE A 23 -3.00 -7.60 -3.90
CA ILE A 23 -3.09 -9.05 -3.89
C ILE A 23 -4.49 -9.42 -4.33
N ASN A 24 -4.59 -10.29 -5.33
CA ASN A 24 -5.84 -10.86 -5.76
C ASN A 24 -6.38 -11.80 -4.68
N THR A 25 -7.58 -11.52 -4.15
CA THR A 25 -8.13 -12.28 -3.01
C THR A 25 -8.57 -13.70 -3.37
N GLU A 26 -8.76 -14.01 -4.65
CA GLU A 26 -9.14 -15.35 -5.10
C GLU A 26 -7.92 -16.25 -5.34
N THR A 27 -6.85 -15.71 -5.95
CA THR A 27 -5.64 -16.48 -6.30
C THR A 27 -4.53 -16.37 -5.26
N ASN A 28 -4.59 -15.36 -4.38
CA ASN A 28 -3.54 -14.99 -3.45
C ASN A 28 -2.21 -14.61 -4.14
N GLU A 29 -2.29 -14.16 -5.39
CA GLU A 29 -1.15 -13.67 -6.17
C GLU A 29 -1.10 -12.14 -6.18
N ILE A 30 0.11 -11.58 -6.27
CA ILE A 30 0.29 -10.15 -6.42
C ILE A 30 -0.02 -9.77 -7.87
N GLU A 31 -1.07 -8.97 -8.08
CA GLU A 31 -1.52 -8.53 -9.40
C GLU A 31 -0.90 -7.19 -9.81
N GLN A 32 -0.70 -6.29 -8.83
CA GLN A 32 -0.12 -4.97 -9.08
C GLN A 32 0.86 -4.56 -7.97
N ARG A 33 1.85 -3.78 -8.38
CA ARG A 33 3.03 -3.42 -7.60
C ARG A 33 3.39 -1.95 -7.79
N PHE A 34 3.43 -1.18 -6.71
CA PHE A 34 3.92 0.21 -6.67
C PHE A 34 5.22 0.23 -5.84
N PHE A 35 6.40 0.27 -6.48
CA PHE A 35 7.72 -0.01 -5.86
C PHE A 35 8.73 1.11 -6.11
N SER A 36 8.45 2.32 -5.63
CA SER A 36 9.47 3.38 -5.56
C SER A 36 10.37 3.23 -4.33
N GLY A 37 9.92 2.48 -3.31
CA GLY A 37 10.56 2.45 -1.99
C GLY A 37 10.29 3.71 -1.17
N ASN A 38 9.40 4.59 -1.66
CA ASN A 38 8.93 5.77 -0.97
C ASN A 38 7.41 5.69 -0.80
N PHE A 39 6.95 5.56 0.44
CA PHE A 39 5.54 5.37 0.71
C PHE A 39 4.65 6.49 0.16
N ILE A 40 5.10 7.75 0.18
CA ILE A 40 4.31 8.89 -0.32
C ILE A 40 4.09 8.78 -1.83
N GLU A 41 5.15 8.49 -2.57
CA GLU A 41 5.10 8.35 -4.02
C GLU A 41 4.26 7.14 -4.44
N ASP A 42 4.44 6.02 -3.75
CA ASP A 42 3.68 4.79 -3.99
C ASP A 42 2.20 4.99 -3.64
N TYR A 43 1.88 5.66 -2.54
CA TYR A 43 0.51 5.97 -2.14
C TYR A 43 -0.19 6.91 -3.13
N GLN A 44 0.48 7.94 -3.62
CA GLN A 44 -0.08 8.82 -4.67
C GLN A 44 -0.37 8.06 -5.97
N THR A 45 0.55 7.18 -6.38
CA THR A 45 0.40 6.35 -7.57
C THR A 45 -0.75 5.34 -7.40
N TYR A 46 -0.83 4.70 -6.22
CA TYR A 46 -1.91 3.81 -5.83
C TYR A 46 -3.28 4.50 -5.87
N GLN A 47 -3.41 5.69 -5.26
CA GLN A 47 -4.66 6.46 -5.25
C GLN A 47 -5.11 6.85 -6.66
N LYS A 48 -4.16 7.26 -7.52
CA LYS A 48 -4.46 7.54 -8.94
C LYS A 48 -4.96 6.28 -9.65
N TRP A 49 -4.32 5.14 -9.43
CA TRP A 49 -4.73 3.87 -10.03
C TRP A 49 -6.13 3.44 -9.56
N LEU A 50 -6.45 3.59 -8.27
CA LEU A 50 -7.79 3.33 -7.74
C LEU A 50 -8.86 4.19 -8.43
N TYR A 51 -8.58 5.48 -8.61
CA TYR A 51 -9.49 6.41 -9.27
C TYR A 51 -9.73 6.05 -10.75
N GLU A 52 -8.68 5.62 -11.45
CA GLU A 52 -8.77 5.29 -12.88
C GLU A 52 -9.45 3.94 -13.16
N ASN A 53 -9.36 2.98 -12.23
CA ASN A 53 -9.82 1.60 -12.44
C ASN A 53 -11.10 1.25 -11.67
N GLU A 54 -11.47 2.05 -10.66
CA GLU A 54 -12.60 1.81 -9.76
C GLU A 54 -12.76 0.33 -9.30
N PRO A 55 -11.68 -0.31 -8.81
CA PRO A 55 -11.73 -1.72 -8.46
C PRO A 55 -12.52 -1.95 -7.17
N TYR A 56 -12.98 -3.18 -6.95
CA TYR A 56 -13.36 -3.63 -5.60
C TYR A 56 -12.09 -3.98 -4.83
N TYR A 57 -11.88 -3.37 -3.67
CA TYR A 57 -10.70 -3.63 -2.85
C TYR A 57 -10.98 -3.50 -1.35
N TYR A 58 -10.09 -4.10 -0.57
CA TYR A 58 -9.97 -3.94 0.88
C TYR A 58 -8.59 -3.38 1.19
N GLU A 59 -8.53 -2.35 2.02
CA GLU A 59 -7.28 -1.73 2.44
C GLU A 59 -6.78 -2.38 3.74
N GLY A 60 -5.52 -2.84 3.73
CA GLY A 60 -4.87 -3.47 4.87
C GLY A 60 -4.42 -2.45 5.93
N GLU A 61 -4.35 -2.89 7.18
CA GLU A 61 -3.93 -2.05 8.31
C GLU A 61 -2.52 -1.47 8.13
N SER A 62 -1.65 -2.12 7.35
CA SER A 62 -0.33 -1.60 7.05
C SER A 62 -0.36 -0.25 6.32
N ILE A 63 -1.31 -0.01 5.42
CA ILE A 63 -1.43 1.28 4.74
C ILE A 63 -1.79 2.39 5.75
N VAL A 64 -2.74 2.10 6.66
CA VAL A 64 -3.14 3.02 7.73
C VAL A 64 -1.97 3.32 8.67
N ASN A 65 -1.24 2.30 9.10
CA ASN A 65 -0.08 2.47 9.97
C ASN A 65 1.00 3.37 9.36
N PHE A 66 1.30 3.22 8.06
CA PHE A 66 2.26 4.09 7.37
C PHE A 66 1.74 5.54 7.22
N LEU A 67 0.43 5.74 7.05
CA LEU A 67 -0.18 7.08 7.06
C LEU A 67 -0.08 7.74 8.44
N ASP A 68 -0.30 6.98 9.52
CA ASP A 68 -0.17 7.48 10.89
C ASP A 68 1.28 7.87 11.21
N ASP A 69 2.26 7.03 10.85
CA ASP A 69 3.69 7.32 11.01
C ASP A 69 4.10 8.62 10.29
N MET A 70 3.53 8.88 9.10
CA MET A 70 3.73 10.14 8.37
C MET A 70 3.14 11.36 9.10
N ASN A 71 1.91 11.22 9.62
CA ASN A 71 1.24 12.32 10.30
C ASN A 71 1.95 12.69 11.61
N ASP A 72 2.42 11.69 12.36
CA ASP A 72 3.22 11.90 13.56
C ASP A 72 4.59 12.53 13.23
N SER A 73 5.20 12.15 12.11
CA SER A 73 6.47 12.74 11.64
C SER A 73 6.34 14.20 11.21
N GLN A 74 5.16 14.67 10.79
CA GLN A 74 4.93 16.08 10.44
C GLN A 74 4.65 16.99 11.65
N LEU A 75 4.40 16.40 12.82
CA LEU A 75 4.11 17.12 14.07
C LEU A 75 5.35 17.33 14.95
N MET A 76 6.51 16.78 14.57
CA MET A 76 7.82 17.00 15.22
C MET A 76 8.68 18.01 14.46
#